data_AF-A0A2V8E3Z7-F1
#
_entry.id   AF-A0A2V8E3Z7-F1
#
_cell.length_a   1.000
_cell.length_b   1.000
_cell.length_c   1.000
_cell.angle_alpha   90.00
_cell.angle_beta   90.00
_cell.angle_gamma   90.00
#
_symmetry.space_group_name_H-M   'P 1'
#
loop_
_entity.id
_entity.type
_entity.pdbx_description
1 polymer ?
#
loop_
_entity_poly.entity_id
_entity_poly.type
_entity_poly.pdbx_seq_one_letter_code
_entity_poly.pdbx_strand_id
1 'polypeptide(L)'
;MRDLATTLVDSLAQHAPDASLLPVGSLRRGTETCGDLDILACGAEPSLMDAFVEHPMVERVLGHGDTKSSVLMKGGVQVDLRLVPPASRGAAMQYFTGSKAHNIALRDRAIARGLKLNEYGLFRTEDNSPIAGDTEEGVYQALGLAWIPPELREGHGEIEAAASGSLPALITRQDVRGDLHTHSTETDGKDDVKTMVEAARASGLEYLAVTDHSRALSMANGLDEARALAHAARVRSLDGHQNVRVLAGIECDILPDGTLDLADDCLASLDLVVASVHSSFAQDKQQMTDRLLRAIDNPWVDILGHPTGRLLLRRSPYAFDLE
;
A
#
# COMPACT_ATOMS: atom_id res chain seq x y z
N MET A 1 6.55 -8.99 -0.35
CA MET A 1 5.86 -9.37 0.90
C MET A 1 4.47 -9.94 0.64
N ARG A 2 3.56 -9.21 -0.05
CA ARG A 2 2.20 -9.69 -0.35
C ARG A 2 2.18 -11.06 -1.05
N ASP A 3 2.95 -11.24 -2.13
CA ASP A 3 2.99 -12.51 -2.88
C ASP A 3 3.49 -13.68 -2.02
N LEU A 4 4.47 -13.44 -1.15
CA LEU A 4 4.95 -14.45 -0.20
C LEU A 4 3.84 -14.81 0.79
N ALA A 5 3.13 -13.81 1.33
CA ALA A 5 2.03 -14.03 2.25
C ALA A 5 0.89 -14.82 1.61
N THR A 6 0.47 -14.45 0.39
CA THR A 6 -0.55 -15.17 -0.39
C THR A 6 -0.12 -16.62 -0.62
N THR A 7 1.09 -16.83 -1.17
CA THR A 7 1.62 -18.17 -1.47
C THR A 7 1.63 -19.06 -0.22
N LEU A 8 2.10 -18.51 0.91
CA LEU A 8 2.21 -19.26 2.14
C LEU A 8 0.84 -19.55 2.77
N VAL A 9 -0.07 -18.57 2.77
CA VAL A 9 -1.44 -18.75 3.25
C VAL A 9 -2.15 -19.83 2.43
N ASP A 10 -2.04 -19.79 1.10
CA ASP A 10 -2.65 -20.78 0.21
C ASP A 10 -2.09 -22.20 0.46
N SER A 11 -0.79 -22.32 0.73
CA SER A 11 -0.16 -23.61 1.08
C SER A 11 -0.61 -24.12 2.44
N LEU A 12 -0.66 -23.26 3.46
CA LEU A 12 -1.10 -23.63 4.80
C LEU A 12 -2.59 -23.98 4.83
N ALA A 13 -3.42 -23.31 4.03
CA ALA A 13 -4.85 -23.60 3.91
C ALA A 13 -5.12 -25.03 3.41
N GLN A 14 -4.23 -25.60 2.61
CA GLN A 14 -4.35 -27.01 2.17
C GLN A 14 -4.20 -28.01 3.32
N HIS A 15 -3.49 -27.63 4.39
CA HIS A 15 -3.28 -28.45 5.58
C HIS A 15 -4.34 -28.21 6.67
N ALA A 16 -5.04 -27.07 6.62
CA ALA A 16 -6.09 -26.69 7.55
C ALA A 16 -7.22 -25.94 6.83
N PRO A 17 -8.06 -26.63 6.03
CA PRO A 17 -9.05 -25.99 5.16
C PRO A 17 -10.17 -25.26 5.92
N ASP A 18 -10.46 -25.68 7.16
CA ASP A 18 -11.48 -25.06 8.01
C ASP A 18 -10.93 -23.91 8.87
N ALA A 19 -9.62 -23.68 8.82
CA ALA A 19 -8.97 -22.63 9.59
C ALA A 19 -9.00 -21.28 8.87
N SER A 20 -9.10 -20.21 9.64
CA SER A 20 -8.90 -18.86 9.13
C SER A 20 -7.43 -18.48 9.24
N LEU A 21 -6.79 -18.26 8.09
CA LEU A 21 -5.40 -17.83 7.97
C LEU A 21 -5.35 -16.39 7.47
N LEU A 22 -4.73 -15.49 8.24
CA LEU A 22 -4.76 -14.06 7.98
C LEU A 22 -3.38 -13.45 8.18
N PRO A 23 -2.78 -12.83 7.14
CA PRO A 23 -1.65 -11.95 7.34
C PRO A 23 -2.05 -10.76 8.21
N VAL A 24 -1.26 -10.49 9.24
CA VAL A 24 -1.45 -9.40 10.20
C VAL A 24 -0.22 -8.48 10.19
N GLY A 25 0.11 -7.84 11.30
CA GLY A 25 1.27 -6.96 11.41
C GLY A 25 1.20 -5.75 10.49
N SER A 26 2.38 -5.22 10.15
CA SER A 26 2.52 -4.03 9.31
C SER A 26 2.01 -4.25 7.88
N LEU A 27 2.04 -5.50 7.39
CA LEU A 27 1.47 -5.86 6.10
C LEU A 27 -0.02 -5.57 6.03
N ARG A 28 -0.78 -5.94 7.08
CA ARG A 28 -2.23 -5.69 7.15
C ARG A 28 -2.54 -4.20 7.28
N ARG A 29 -1.66 -3.40 7.89
CA ARG A 29 -1.80 -1.94 7.96
C ARG A 29 -1.37 -1.21 6.68
N GLY A 30 -0.84 -1.94 5.70
CA GLY A 30 -0.40 -1.37 4.43
C GLY A 30 0.83 -0.48 4.54
N THR A 31 1.71 -0.72 5.52
CA THR A 31 2.94 0.06 5.66
C THR A 31 3.80 -0.07 4.42
N GLU A 32 4.45 1.02 4.02
CA GLU A 32 5.29 1.09 2.83
C GLU A 32 6.48 0.12 2.84
N THR A 33 6.96 -0.24 4.03
CA THR A 33 7.94 -1.31 4.25
C THR A 33 7.49 -2.20 5.39
N CYS A 34 7.79 -3.50 5.30
CA CYS A 34 7.50 -4.50 6.31
C CYS A 34 8.80 -5.21 6.67
N GLY A 35 9.07 -5.40 7.97
CA GLY A 35 10.26 -6.10 8.44
C GLY A 35 10.09 -7.61 8.30
N ASP A 36 9.24 -8.17 9.14
CA ASP A 36 8.79 -9.56 9.13
C ASP A 36 7.37 -9.68 8.55
N LEU A 37 6.93 -10.94 8.42
CA LEU A 37 5.57 -11.30 8.08
C LEU A 37 4.92 -12.05 9.25
N ASP A 38 3.83 -11.53 9.78
CA ASP A 38 3.02 -12.20 10.78
C ASP A 38 1.79 -12.85 10.13
N ILE A 39 1.53 -14.11 10.45
CA ILE A 39 0.31 -14.82 10.04
C ILE A 39 -0.39 -15.34 11.29
N LEU A 40 -1.70 -15.06 11.36
CA LEU A 40 -2.59 -15.59 12.38
C LEU A 40 -3.39 -16.76 11.80
N ALA A 41 -3.36 -17.89 12.50
CA ALA A 41 -4.20 -19.05 12.27
C ALA A 41 -5.24 -19.16 13.38
N CYS A 42 -6.52 -19.25 13.01
CA CYS A 42 -7.63 -19.43 13.93
C CYS A 42 -8.38 -20.71 13.60
N GLY A 43 -8.56 -21.59 14.60
CA GLY A 43 -9.31 -22.84 14.42
C GLY A 43 -8.55 -23.94 13.65
N ALA A 44 -7.22 -23.87 13.58
CA ALA A 44 -6.38 -24.97 13.12
C ALA A 44 -5.93 -25.85 14.30
N GLU A 45 -5.55 -27.09 13.99
CA GLU A 45 -4.86 -27.98 14.92
C GLU A 45 -3.36 -27.63 15.02
N PRO A 46 -2.69 -27.98 16.14
CA PRO A 46 -1.26 -27.73 16.31
C PRO A 46 -0.36 -28.30 15.20
N SER A 47 -0.79 -29.35 14.50
CA SER A 47 -0.07 -29.94 13.36
C SER A 47 0.16 -28.98 12.19
N LEU A 48 -0.59 -27.86 12.11
CA LEU A 48 -0.31 -26.80 11.15
C LEU A 48 1.09 -26.19 11.36
N MET A 49 1.60 -26.18 12.60
CA MET A 49 2.93 -25.69 12.91
C MET A 49 4.02 -26.55 12.27
N ASP A 50 3.84 -27.88 12.25
CA ASP A 50 4.74 -28.81 11.56
C ASP A 50 4.77 -28.51 10.06
N ALA A 51 3.59 -28.42 9.43
CA ALA A 51 3.47 -28.09 8.01
C ALA A 51 4.12 -26.74 7.65
N PHE A 52 4.01 -25.75 8.55
CA PHE A 52 4.63 -24.45 8.37
C PHE A 52 6.17 -24.51 8.42
N VAL A 53 6.75 -25.21 9.39
CA VAL A 53 8.23 -25.28 9.53
C VAL A 53 8.87 -26.20 8.49
N GLU A 54 8.11 -27.15 7.93
CA GLU A 54 8.54 -28.06 6.86
C GLU A 54 8.33 -27.48 5.45
N HIS A 55 7.73 -26.29 5.33
CA HIS A 55 7.39 -25.69 4.03
C HIS A 55 8.65 -25.53 3.13
N PRO A 56 8.60 -25.85 1.82
CA PRO A 56 9.80 -25.90 0.96
C PRO A 56 10.59 -24.58 0.81
N MET A 57 9.95 -23.45 1.11
CA MET A 57 10.59 -22.13 1.12
C MET A 57 11.29 -21.79 2.43
N VAL A 58 11.14 -22.60 3.48
CA VAL A 58 11.87 -22.42 4.74
C VAL A 58 13.35 -22.71 4.51
N GLU A 59 14.19 -21.76 4.90
CA GLU A 59 15.64 -21.89 4.92
C GLU A 59 16.13 -22.34 6.31
N ARG A 60 15.55 -21.77 7.36
CA ARG A 60 15.92 -22.07 8.75
C ARG A 60 14.74 -21.91 9.69
N VAL A 61 14.53 -22.88 10.58
CA VAL A 61 13.58 -22.77 11.69
C VAL A 61 14.23 -21.97 12.82
N LEU A 62 13.58 -20.90 13.27
CA LEU A 62 14.05 -20.02 14.35
C LEU A 62 13.39 -20.40 15.70
N GLY A 63 12.17 -20.91 15.63
CA GLY A 63 11.44 -21.45 16.77
C GLY A 63 10.27 -22.31 16.30
N HIS A 64 9.94 -23.34 17.07
CA HIS A 64 8.85 -24.27 16.78
C HIS A 64 8.13 -24.63 18.07
N GLY A 65 6.82 -24.48 18.09
CA GLY A 65 5.98 -24.90 19.20
C GLY A 65 4.50 -24.86 18.82
N ASP A 66 3.67 -25.44 19.68
CA ASP A 66 2.27 -25.76 19.40
C ASP A 66 1.40 -24.55 19.04
N THR A 67 1.77 -23.35 19.51
CA THR A 67 0.98 -22.12 19.31
C THR A 67 1.77 -20.96 18.67
N LYS A 68 3.09 -21.12 18.56
CA LYS A 68 3.97 -20.14 17.91
C LYS A 68 5.12 -20.86 17.22
N SER A 69 5.30 -20.53 15.95
CA SER A 69 6.50 -20.90 15.20
C SER A 69 7.05 -19.70 14.45
N SER A 70 8.37 -19.70 14.23
CA SER A 70 9.09 -18.63 13.53
C SER A 70 10.11 -19.28 12.59
N VAL A 71 10.14 -18.83 11.34
CA VAL A 71 11.05 -19.34 10.31
C VAL A 71 11.71 -18.19 9.56
N LEU A 72 12.90 -18.45 9.02
CA LEU A 72 13.54 -17.64 8.00
C LEU A 72 13.26 -18.29 6.64
N MET A 73 12.63 -17.55 5.74
CA MET A 73 12.36 -17.98 4.38
C MET A 73 13.57 -17.71 3.49
N LYS A 74 13.71 -18.51 2.42
CA LYS A 74 14.64 -18.24 1.33
C LYS A 74 14.40 -16.81 0.82
N GLY A 75 15.46 -16.02 0.75
CA GLY A 75 15.37 -14.58 0.45
C GLY A 75 15.39 -13.68 1.68
N GLY A 76 15.56 -14.23 2.88
CA GLY A 76 15.90 -13.49 4.09
C GLY A 76 14.73 -12.87 4.86
N VAL A 77 13.49 -13.23 4.52
CA VAL A 77 12.29 -12.74 5.22
C VAL A 77 11.96 -13.65 6.40
N GLN A 78 11.87 -13.09 7.60
CA GLN A 78 11.34 -13.81 8.76
C GLN A 78 9.81 -13.87 8.69
N VAL A 79 9.24 -15.04 9.00
CA VAL A 79 7.80 -15.25 9.09
C VAL A 79 7.45 -15.86 10.44
N ASP A 80 6.49 -15.28 11.13
CA ASP A 80 5.93 -15.74 12.40
C ASP A 80 4.50 -16.28 12.15
N LEU A 81 4.23 -17.51 12.59
CA LEU A 81 2.88 -18.10 12.61
C LEU A 81 2.37 -18.19 14.05
N ARG A 82 1.15 -17.71 14.27
CA ARG A 82 0.46 -17.72 15.57
C ARG A 82 -0.83 -18.51 15.48
N LEU A 83 -1.00 -19.51 16.33
CA LEU A 83 -2.27 -20.24 16.45
C LEU A 83 -3.06 -19.70 17.64
N VAL A 84 -4.33 -19.39 17.41
CA VAL A 84 -5.25 -18.93 18.46
C VAL A 84 -6.58 -19.67 18.41
N PRO A 85 -7.26 -19.85 19.56
CA PRO A 85 -8.58 -20.46 19.57
C PRO A 85 -9.61 -19.54 18.88
N PRO A 86 -10.70 -20.09 18.30
CA PRO A 86 -11.71 -19.29 17.61
C PRO A 86 -12.29 -18.14 18.43
N ALA A 87 -12.48 -18.34 19.74
CA ALA A 87 -13.00 -17.32 20.66
C ALA A 87 -12.07 -16.12 20.88
N SER A 88 -10.81 -16.21 20.46
CA SER A 88 -9.80 -15.15 20.57
C SER A 88 -9.48 -14.49 19.23
N ARG A 89 -10.11 -14.90 18.14
CA ARG A 89 -9.79 -14.45 16.78
C ARG A 89 -9.75 -12.93 16.67
N GLY A 90 -10.81 -12.24 17.10
CA GLY A 90 -10.91 -10.79 17.08
C GLY A 90 -9.84 -10.07 17.89
N ALA A 91 -9.61 -10.52 19.12
CA ALA A 91 -8.59 -9.93 19.98
C ALA A 91 -7.17 -10.15 19.44
N ALA A 92 -6.90 -11.34 18.90
CA ALA A 92 -5.62 -11.67 18.28
C ALA A 92 -5.40 -10.87 16.99
N MET A 93 -6.42 -10.73 16.14
CA MET A 93 -6.35 -9.87 14.96
C MET A 93 -6.02 -8.44 15.35
N GLN A 94 -6.70 -7.87 16.35
CA GLN A 94 -6.43 -6.54 16.87
C GLN A 94 -4.97 -6.44 17.36
N TYR A 95 -4.56 -7.36 18.24
CA TYR A 95 -3.25 -7.36 18.89
C TYR A 95 -2.09 -7.51 17.90
N PHE A 96 -2.13 -8.52 17.03
CA PHE A 96 -1.05 -8.81 16.09
C PHE A 96 -1.07 -7.91 14.85
N THR A 97 -2.16 -7.20 14.57
CA THR A 97 -2.15 -6.13 13.55
C THR A 97 -1.44 -4.90 14.07
N GLY A 98 -1.60 -4.56 15.35
CA GLY A 98 -1.00 -3.37 15.92
C GLY A 98 -1.57 -2.07 15.32
N SER A 99 -0.79 -0.99 15.24
CA SER A 99 0.63 -0.89 15.63
C SER A 99 0.86 -1.00 17.14
N LYS A 100 2.13 -1.00 17.58
CA LYS A 100 2.47 -0.97 19.00
C LYS A 100 1.86 0.25 19.71
N ALA A 101 1.90 1.42 19.09
CA ALA A 101 1.34 2.64 19.65
C ALA A 101 -0.18 2.52 19.83
N HIS A 102 -0.87 2.05 18.80
CA HIS A 102 -2.29 1.75 18.83
C HIS A 102 -2.67 0.75 19.93
N ASN A 103 -1.92 -0.35 20.08
CA ASN A 103 -2.14 -1.35 21.12
C ASN A 103 -1.93 -0.80 22.54
N ILE A 104 -0.99 0.12 22.73
CA ILE A 104 -0.79 0.79 24.02
C ILE A 104 -2.02 1.65 24.34
N ALA A 105 -2.45 2.50 23.41
CA ALA A 105 -3.60 3.38 23.59
C ALA A 105 -4.91 2.60 23.88
N LEU A 106 -5.16 1.50 23.17
CA LEU A 106 -6.32 0.64 23.44
C LEU A 106 -6.26 -0.03 24.82
N ARG A 107 -5.09 -0.49 25.25
CA ARG A 107 -4.92 -1.09 26.59
C ARG A 107 -5.09 -0.06 27.69
N ASP A 108 -4.54 1.14 27.52
CA ASP A 108 -4.73 2.23 28.49
C ASP A 108 -6.21 2.60 28.63
N ARG A 109 -6.94 2.66 27.50
CA ARG A 109 -8.39 2.84 27.49
C ARG A 109 -9.13 1.69 28.20
N ALA A 110 -8.75 0.44 27.98
CA ALA A 110 -9.33 -0.72 28.63
C ALA A 110 -9.11 -0.64 30.16
N ILE A 111 -7.89 -0.34 30.60
CA ILE A 111 -7.51 -0.19 32.01
C ILE A 111 -8.34 0.90 32.68
N ALA A 112 -8.51 2.06 32.03
CA ALA A 112 -9.34 3.15 32.53
C ALA A 112 -10.82 2.76 32.73
N ARG A 113 -11.25 1.65 32.12
CA ARG A 113 -12.61 1.09 32.23
C ARG A 113 -12.69 -0.16 33.11
N GLY A 114 -11.63 -0.48 33.86
CA GLY A 114 -11.59 -1.69 34.70
C GLY A 114 -11.51 -2.99 33.89
N LEU A 115 -10.99 -2.91 32.66
CA LEU A 115 -10.86 -4.03 31.74
C LEU A 115 -9.40 -4.36 31.46
N LYS A 116 -9.15 -5.60 31.03
CA LYS A 116 -7.86 -6.11 30.58
C LYS A 116 -7.97 -6.59 29.15
N LEU A 117 -7.23 -5.96 28.23
CA LEU A 117 -7.12 -6.36 26.84
C LEU A 117 -5.78 -7.08 26.60
N ASN A 118 -5.82 -8.26 25.99
CA ASN A 118 -4.66 -9.02 25.53
C ASN A 118 -4.98 -9.77 24.22
N GLU A 119 -4.04 -10.57 23.73
CA GLU A 119 -4.17 -11.34 22.49
C GLU A 119 -5.29 -12.40 22.52
N TYR A 120 -5.80 -12.75 23.70
CA TYR A 120 -6.84 -13.76 23.87
C TYR A 120 -8.24 -13.18 24.02
N GLY A 121 -8.37 -11.90 24.35
CA GLY A 121 -9.68 -11.29 24.60
C GLY A 121 -9.61 -9.98 25.37
N LEU A 122 -10.80 -9.44 25.59
CA LEU A 122 -11.09 -8.38 26.53
C LEU A 122 -11.82 -8.98 27.74
N PHE A 123 -11.31 -8.72 28.93
CA PHE A 123 -11.79 -9.32 30.18
C PHE A 123 -12.09 -8.25 31.22
N ARG A 124 -12.98 -8.53 32.17
CA ARG A 124 -13.09 -7.73 33.40
C ARG A 124 -11.88 -7.96 34.28
N THR A 125 -11.31 -6.91 34.84
CA THR A 125 -10.14 -7.02 35.72
C THR A 125 -10.48 -7.68 37.06
N GLU A 126 -11.71 -7.55 37.54
CA GLU A 126 -12.15 -8.08 38.84
C GLU A 126 -12.15 -9.61 38.92
N ASP A 127 -12.69 -10.28 37.91
CA ASP A 127 -12.94 -11.73 37.92
C ASP A 127 -12.38 -12.48 36.70
N ASN A 128 -11.70 -11.79 35.77
CA ASN A 128 -11.26 -12.30 34.47
C ASN A 128 -12.39 -12.89 33.61
N SER A 129 -13.64 -12.48 33.82
CA SER A 129 -14.73 -12.89 32.93
C SER A 129 -14.56 -12.30 31.52
N PRO A 130 -14.77 -13.08 30.45
CA PRO A 130 -14.64 -12.61 29.08
C PRO A 130 -15.76 -11.64 28.73
N ILE A 131 -15.43 -10.58 28.00
CA ILE A 131 -16.35 -9.54 27.50
C ILE A 131 -16.46 -9.61 25.98
N ALA A 132 -15.32 -9.70 25.30
CA ALA A 132 -15.23 -9.74 23.83
C ALA A 132 -13.93 -10.44 23.41
N GLY A 133 -13.87 -10.93 22.18
CA GLY A 133 -12.64 -11.55 21.66
C GLY A 133 -12.81 -12.34 20.37
N ASP A 134 -14.04 -12.71 20.04
CA ASP A 134 -14.41 -13.45 18.83
C ASP A 134 -14.26 -12.62 17.54
N THR A 135 -14.62 -11.33 17.59
CA THR A 135 -14.57 -10.38 16.47
C THR A 135 -13.75 -9.14 16.81
N GLU A 136 -13.06 -8.54 15.83
CA GLU A 136 -12.33 -7.28 16.07
C GLU A 136 -13.32 -6.17 16.46
N GLU A 137 -14.42 -6.07 15.71
CA GLU A 137 -15.49 -5.11 15.91
C GLU A 137 -16.06 -5.19 17.33
N GLY A 138 -16.28 -6.40 17.84
CA GLY A 138 -16.77 -6.61 19.21
C GLY A 138 -15.79 -6.09 20.27
N VAL A 139 -14.48 -6.24 20.06
CA VAL A 139 -13.46 -5.68 20.97
C VAL A 139 -13.51 -4.14 20.98
N TYR A 140 -13.58 -3.49 19.82
CA TYR A 140 -13.71 -2.03 19.74
C TYR A 140 -15.03 -1.54 20.35
N GLN A 141 -16.14 -2.20 20.04
CA GLN A 141 -17.47 -1.85 20.57
C GLN A 141 -17.53 -1.96 22.10
N ALA A 142 -16.96 -3.01 22.69
CA ALA A 142 -16.87 -3.17 24.14
C ALA A 142 -16.02 -2.06 24.81
N LEU A 143 -15.06 -1.50 24.08
CA LEU A 143 -14.30 -0.31 24.49
C LEU A 143 -15.01 1.01 24.15
N GLY A 144 -16.23 0.98 23.62
CA GLY A 144 -16.99 2.16 23.20
C GLY A 144 -16.30 2.92 22.06
N LEU A 145 -15.83 2.19 21.06
CA LEU A 145 -15.20 2.72 19.85
C LEU A 145 -15.91 2.14 18.61
N ALA A 146 -15.98 2.92 17.54
CA ALA A 146 -16.18 2.35 16.21
C ALA A 146 -15.00 1.42 15.86
N TRP A 147 -15.23 0.43 14.99
CA TRP A 147 -14.13 -0.39 14.47
C TRP A 147 -13.18 0.49 13.64
N ILE A 148 -11.88 0.35 13.91
CA ILE A 148 -10.83 1.17 13.30
C ILE A 148 -10.16 0.37 12.18
N PRO A 149 -10.23 0.82 10.92
CA PRO A 149 -9.50 0.21 9.80
C PRO A 149 -8.00 0.04 10.12
N PRO A 150 -7.39 -1.12 9.79
CA PRO A 150 -5.97 -1.38 10.06
C PRO A 150 -5.00 -0.28 9.60
N GLU A 151 -5.28 0.35 8.47
CA GLU A 151 -4.49 1.42 7.85
C GLU A 151 -4.39 2.67 8.72
N LEU A 152 -5.34 2.89 9.65
CA LEU A 152 -5.35 4.02 10.56
C LEU A 152 -4.66 3.75 11.91
N ARG A 153 -4.30 2.50 12.19
CA ARG A 153 -3.83 2.06 13.52
C ARG A 153 -2.36 2.42 13.78
N GLU A 154 -2.03 3.70 13.71
CA GLU A 154 -0.67 4.22 13.85
C GLU A 154 -0.47 5.14 15.06
N GLY A 155 -1.50 5.38 15.88
CA GLY A 155 -1.41 6.25 17.07
C GLY A 155 -1.40 7.74 16.73
N HIS A 156 -2.10 8.14 15.66
CA HIS A 156 -2.15 9.49 15.13
C HIS A 156 -3.54 10.15 15.34
N GLY A 157 -4.27 9.74 16.39
CA GLY A 157 -5.57 10.30 16.76
C GLY A 157 -6.78 9.45 16.34
N GLU A 158 -6.55 8.24 15.83
CA GLU A 158 -7.60 7.34 15.36
C GLU A 158 -8.52 6.84 16.50
N ILE A 159 -8.01 6.74 17.73
CA ILE A 159 -8.78 6.30 18.89
C ILE A 159 -9.81 7.37 19.28
N GLU A 160 -9.39 8.63 19.32
CA GLU A 160 -10.24 9.78 19.60
C GLU A 160 -11.31 9.90 18.52
N ALA A 161 -10.91 9.83 17.25
CA ALA A 161 -11.83 9.87 16.11
C ALA A 161 -12.86 8.73 16.15
N ALA A 162 -12.45 7.52 16.53
CA ALA A 162 -13.36 6.39 16.68
C ALA A 162 -14.33 6.53 17.86
N ALA A 163 -13.91 7.23 18.93
CA ALA A 163 -14.76 7.52 20.08
C ALA A 163 -15.80 8.62 19.79
N SER A 164 -15.44 9.63 18.99
CA SER A 164 -16.33 10.72 18.58
C SER A 164 -17.16 10.41 17.33
N GLY A 165 -16.94 9.26 16.68
CA GLY A 165 -17.63 8.92 15.42
C GLY A 165 -17.18 9.77 14.24
N SER A 166 -15.94 10.28 14.27
CA SER A 166 -15.35 11.14 13.25
C SER A 166 -14.18 10.47 12.51
N LEU A 167 -14.17 9.14 12.42
CA LEU A 167 -13.24 8.43 11.55
C LEU A 167 -13.45 8.87 10.09
N PRO A 168 -12.36 9.05 9.32
CA PRO A 168 -12.49 9.41 7.92
C PRO A 168 -13.08 8.25 7.12
N ALA A 169 -13.85 8.58 6.08
CA ALA A 169 -14.17 7.61 5.04
C ALA A 169 -12.89 7.34 4.23
N LEU A 170 -12.51 6.07 4.12
CA LEU A 170 -11.34 5.66 3.33
C LEU A 170 -11.75 5.31 1.91
N ILE A 171 -10.88 5.65 0.97
CA ILE A 171 -10.98 5.15 -0.40
C ILE A 171 -10.81 3.62 -0.41
N THR A 172 -11.57 2.95 -1.27
CA THR A 172 -11.52 1.51 -1.47
C THR A 172 -11.13 1.18 -2.92
N ARG A 173 -10.84 -0.09 -3.20
CA ARG A 173 -10.53 -0.52 -4.57
C ARG A 173 -11.68 -0.25 -5.55
N GLN A 174 -12.92 -0.22 -5.08
CA GLN A 174 -14.12 0.04 -5.89
C GLN A 174 -14.23 1.51 -6.32
N ASP A 175 -13.63 2.43 -5.55
CA ASP A 175 -13.60 3.86 -5.88
C ASP A 175 -12.54 4.18 -6.96
N VAL A 176 -11.57 3.28 -7.17
CA VAL A 176 -10.48 3.46 -8.14
C VAL A 176 -10.96 3.04 -9.53
N ARG A 177 -11.38 4.04 -10.31
CA ARG A 177 -11.94 3.89 -11.67
C ARG A 177 -10.90 3.88 -12.78
N GLY A 178 -9.66 4.29 -12.53
CA GLY A 178 -8.63 4.29 -13.55
C GLY A 178 -7.23 4.47 -12.98
N ASP A 179 -6.24 4.26 -13.85
CA ASP A 179 -4.83 4.51 -13.56
C ASP A 179 -4.37 5.71 -14.38
N LEU A 180 -3.76 6.69 -13.72
CA LEU A 180 -3.41 7.99 -14.29
C LEU A 180 -1.92 8.15 -14.58
N HIS A 181 -1.10 7.12 -14.33
CA HIS A 181 0.34 7.19 -14.59
C HIS A 181 0.88 5.82 -14.98
N THR A 182 0.93 5.55 -16.29
CA THR A 182 1.43 4.27 -16.83
C THR A 182 2.33 4.47 -18.05
N HIS A 183 3.24 3.53 -18.27
CA HIS A 183 4.32 3.64 -19.25
C HIS A 183 4.22 2.52 -20.27
N SER A 184 4.42 2.84 -21.55
CA SER A 184 4.35 1.89 -22.65
C SER A 184 5.75 1.58 -23.20
N THR A 185 5.82 0.65 -24.15
CA THR A 185 7.06 0.37 -24.90
C THR A 185 7.60 1.57 -25.71
N GLU A 186 6.87 2.69 -25.78
CA GLU A 186 7.38 3.90 -26.44
C GLU A 186 8.60 4.48 -25.70
N THR A 187 8.60 4.38 -24.37
CA THR A 187 9.73 4.75 -23.52
C THR A 187 10.29 3.57 -22.74
N ASP A 188 9.96 3.42 -21.45
CA ASP A 188 10.55 2.43 -20.55
C ASP A 188 9.56 1.36 -20.02
N GLY A 189 8.33 1.38 -20.51
CA GLY A 189 7.34 0.34 -20.27
C GLY A 189 7.67 -0.98 -20.99
N LYS A 190 7.01 -2.06 -20.56
CA LYS A 190 7.22 -3.42 -21.10
C LYS A 190 6.14 -3.88 -22.06
N ASP A 191 4.97 -3.25 -22.00
CA ASP A 191 3.78 -3.63 -22.75
C ASP A 191 3.41 -2.51 -23.73
N ASP A 192 2.86 -2.89 -24.88
CA ASP A 192 2.30 -1.91 -25.81
C ASP A 192 0.96 -1.36 -25.29
N VAL A 193 0.57 -0.19 -25.80
CA VAL A 193 -0.64 0.51 -25.33
C VAL A 193 -1.89 -0.35 -25.44
N LYS A 194 -2.00 -1.18 -26.48
CA LYS A 194 -3.17 -2.05 -26.66
C LYS A 194 -3.25 -3.11 -25.56
N THR A 195 -2.13 -3.75 -25.25
CA THR A 195 -2.01 -4.73 -24.16
C THR A 195 -2.34 -4.09 -22.81
N MET A 196 -1.87 -2.86 -22.57
CA MET A 196 -2.19 -2.10 -21.36
C MET A 196 -3.70 -1.81 -21.24
N VAL A 197 -4.37 -1.44 -22.33
CA VAL A 197 -5.83 -1.21 -22.36
C VAL A 197 -6.61 -2.50 -22.06
N GLU A 198 -6.19 -3.63 -22.63
CA GLU A 198 -6.79 -4.94 -22.35
C GLU A 198 -6.63 -5.32 -20.86
N ALA A 199 -5.45 -5.09 -20.28
CA ALA A 199 -5.19 -5.32 -18.86
C ALA A 199 -5.99 -4.38 -17.94
N ALA A 200 -6.12 -3.10 -18.32
CA ALA A 200 -6.95 -2.14 -17.61
C ALA A 200 -8.41 -2.60 -17.57
N ARG A 201 -8.94 -3.07 -18.72
CA ARG A 201 -10.29 -3.62 -18.78
C ARG A 201 -10.46 -4.86 -17.91
N ALA A 202 -9.52 -5.81 -17.98
CA ALA A 202 -9.54 -7.02 -17.16
C ALA A 202 -9.48 -6.71 -15.66
N SER A 203 -8.84 -5.60 -15.29
CA SER A 203 -8.74 -5.09 -13.92
C SER A 203 -9.95 -4.26 -13.48
N GLY A 204 -10.98 -4.13 -14.33
CA GLY A 204 -12.21 -3.39 -14.05
C GLY A 204 -12.07 -1.87 -14.13
N LEU A 205 -11.00 -1.35 -14.72
CA LEU A 205 -10.81 0.09 -14.90
C LEU A 205 -11.70 0.62 -16.04
N GLU A 206 -12.19 1.84 -15.86
CA GLU A 206 -12.97 2.61 -16.82
C GLU A 206 -12.08 3.51 -17.69
N TYR A 207 -10.94 3.96 -17.16
CA TYR A 207 -9.97 4.76 -17.91
C TYR A 207 -8.51 4.43 -17.56
N LEU A 208 -7.62 4.72 -18.50
CA LEU A 208 -6.18 4.54 -18.39
C LEU A 208 -5.48 5.75 -19.04
N ALA A 209 -4.53 6.36 -18.34
CA ALA A 209 -3.63 7.35 -18.92
C ALA A 209 -2.30 6.72 -19.30
N VAL A 210 -1.87 6.93 -20.54
CA VAL A 210 -0.53 6.59 -21.03
C VAL A 210 0.31 7.85 -20.92
N THR A 211 1.32 7.81 -20.07
CA THR A 211 2.13 8.97 -19.65
C THR A 211 3.62 8.64 -19.76
N ASP A 212 4.04 8.24 -20.96
CA ASP A 212 5.45 7.98 -21.28
C ASP A 212 6.34 9.21 -21.02
N HIS A 213 7.64 8.97 -20.80
CA HIS A 213 8.60 10.00 -20.40
C HIS A 213 8.92 11.04 -21.50
N SER A 214 9.17 12.30 -21.09
CA SER A 214 9.82 13.32 -21.91
C SER A 214 11.34 13.11 -22.06
N ARG A 215 11.98 13.91 -22.91
CA ARG A 215 13.36 13.78 -23.42
C ARG A 215 14.46 13.75 -22.34
N ALA A 216 14.36 14.52 -21.27
CA ALA A 216 15.46 14.74 -20.33
C ALA A 216 15.87 13.46 -19.57
N LEU A 217 15.00 12.45 -19.49
CA LEU A 217 15.35 11.13 -18.98
C LEU A 217 16.18 10.33 -20.01
N SER A 218 17.49 10.59 -20.05
CA SER A 218 18.43 10.00 -21.02
C SER A 218 18.46 8.46 -21.08
N MET A 219 17.93 7.78 -20.06
CA MET A 219 17.86 6.31 -19.98
C MET A 219 16.55 5.70 -20.51
N ALA A 220 15.52 6.50 -20.81
CA ALA A 220 14.17 6.01 -21.19
C ALA A 220 13.78 6.26 -22.66
N ASN A 221 14.71 6.66 -23.54
CA ASN A 221 14.37 7.02 -24.94
C ASN A 221 13.23 8.07 -25.01
N GLY A 222 13.28 9.06 -24.12
CA GLY A 222 12.24 10.04 -23.89
C GLY A 222 11.76 10.78 -25.15
N LEU A 223 10.51 11.23 -25.10
CA LEU A 223 9.82 11.86 -26.22
C LEU A 223 10.18 13.34 -26.31
N ASP A 224 10.61 13.78 -27.50
CA ASP A 224 10.56 15.19 -27.88
C ASP A 224 9.12 15.57 -28.30
N GLU A 225 8.88 16.85 -28.58
CA GLU A 225 7.55 17.36 -28.90
C GLU A 225 6.92 16.64 -30.10
N ALA A 226 7.70 16.43 -31.17
CA ALA A 226 7.22 15.75 -32.37
C ALA A 226 6.81 14.30 -32.07
N ARG A 227 7.62 13.56 -31.30
CA ARG A 227 7.31 12.18 -30.90
C ARG A 227 6.15 12.12 -29.92
N ALA A 228 6.06 13.05 -28.97
CA ALA A 228 4.97 13.13 -28.00
C ALA A 228 3.62 13.32 -28.71
N LEU A 229 3.54 14.26 -29.66
CA LEU A 229 2.33 14.49 -30.47
C LEU A 229 1.96 13.28 -31.33
N ALA A 230 2.95 12.66 -31.97
CA ALA A 230 2.72 11.47 -32.78
C ALA A 230 2.27 10.27 -31.93
N HIS A 231 2.83 10.10 -30.73
CA HIS A 231 2.45 9.07 -29.77
C HIS A 231 1.04 9.32 -29.23
N ALA A 232 0.72 10.56 -28.84
CA ALA A 232 -0.62 10.95 -28.41
C ALA A 232 -1.69 10.63 -29.46
N ALA A 233 -1.41 10.87 -30.75
CA ALA A 233 -2.30 10.48 -31.83
C ALA A 233 -2.52 8.95 -31.91
N ARG A 234 -1.47 8.14 -31.67
CA ARG A 234 -1.58 6.67 -31.61
C ARG A 234 -2.41 6.23 -30.40
N VAL A 235 -2.16 6.79 -29.22
CA VAL A 235 -2.93 6.49 -28.00
C VAL A 235 -4.40 6.82 -28.19
N ARG A 236 -4.73 8.00 -28.73
CA ARG A 236 -6.11 8.42 -29.02
C ARG A 236 -6.80 7.53 -30.05
N SER A 237 -6.07 6.89 -30.96
CA SER A 237 -6.66 5.93 -31.89
C SER A 237 -7.19 4.65 -31.21
N LEU A 238 -6.74 4.38 -29.97
CA LEU A 238 -7.20 3.28 -29.12
C LEU A 238 -8.25 3.73 -28.10
N ASP A 239 -8.64 5.00 -28.09
CA ASP A 239 -9.67 5.47 -27.17
C ASP A 239 -11.02 4.77 -27.40
N GLY A 240 -11.64 4.31 -26.32
CA GLY A 240 -12.86 3.50 -26.36
C GLY A 240 -12.63 2.03 -26.74
N HIS A 241 -11.39 1.61 -27.04
CA HIS A 241 -11.08 0.21 -27.24
C HIS A 241 -11.39 -0.58 -25.97
N GLN A 242 -12.04 -1.74 -26.11
CA GLN A 242 -12.53 -2.55 -24.98
C GLN A 242 -13.45 -1.80 -24.00
N ASN A 243 -14.09 -0.69 -24.43
CA ASN A 243 -14.88 0.22 -23.58
C ASN A 243 -14.06 0.86 -22.44
N VAL A 244 -12.78 1.12 -22.66
CA VAL A 244 -11.91 1.87 -21.74
C VAL A 244 -11.59 3.22 -22.37
N ARG A 245 -11.75 4.31 -21.63
CA ARG A 245 -11.30 5.65 -22.05
C ARG A 245 -9.77 5.71 -21.92
N VAL A 246 -9.09 6.06 -23.00
CA VAL A 246 -7.62 6.13 -23.02
C VAL A 246 -7.21 7.60 -23.13
N LEU A 247 -6.41 8.07 -22.17
CA LEU A 247 -5.89 9.43 -22.12
C LEU A 247 -4.47 9.45 -22.67
N ALA A 248 -4.22 10.30 -23.67
CA ALA A 248 -2.89 10.55 -24.19
C ALA A 248 -2.19 11.63 -23.35
N GLY A 249 -1.36 11.19 -22.41
CA GLY A 249 -0.62 12.08 -21.52
C GLY A 249 0.90 11.99 -21.72
N ILE A 250 1.61 12.62 -20.79
CA ILE A 250 3.08 12.60 -20.70
C ILE A 250 3.47 12.64 -19.22
N GLU A 251 4.55 11.95 -18.87
CA GLU A 251 5.34 12.32 -17.69
C GLU A 251 6.44 13.29 -18.12
N CYS A 252 6.21 14.58 -17.92
CA CYS A 252 7.12 15.64 -18.28
C CYS A 252 8.12 15.93 -17.15
N ASP A 253 9.40 15.93 -17.50
CA ASP A 253 10.48 16.30 -16.61
C ASP A 253 10.37 17.78 -16.21
N ILE A 254 10.44 18.02 -14.90
CA ILE A 254 10.71 19.34 -14.33
C ILE A 254 12.22 19.55 -14.42
N LEU A 255 12.68 20.55 -15.17
CA LEU A 255 14.10 20.90 -15.30
C LEU A 255 14.64 21.54 -14.01
N PRO A 256 15.97 21.62 -13.80
CA PRO A 256 16.56 22.12 -12.55
C PRO A 256 16.15 23.54 -12.16
N ASP A 257 15.73 24.37 -13.11
CA ASP A 257 15.26 25.74 -12.89
C ASP A 257 13.72 25.83 -12.73
N GLY A 258 13.01 24.70 -12.81
CA GLY A 258 11.56 24.59 -12.65
C GLY A 258 10.75 24.71 -13.93
N THR A 259 11.36 24.92 -15.11
CA THR A 259 10.62 24.81 -16.37
C THR A 259 10.34 23.35 -16.71
N LEU A 260 9.37 23.10 -17.60
CA LEU A 260 9.09 21.77 -18.12
C LEU A 260 9.97 21.47 -19.34
N ASP A 261 10.25 20.18 -19.59
CA ASP A 261 11.13 19.72 -20.66
C ASP A 261 10.50 19.78 -22.06
N LEU A 262 9.19 19.99 -22.16
CA LEU A 262 8.46 20.19 -23.41
C LEU A 262 7.84 21.59 -23.48
N ALA A 263 7.69 22.11 -24.70
CA ALA A 263 7.06 23.40 -24.96
C ALA A 263 5.56 23.42 -24.60
N ASP A 264 5.07 24.59 -24.17
CA ASP A 264 3.68 24.79 -23.74
C ASP A 264 2.63 24.40 -24.80
N ASP A 265 2.91 24.60 -26.09
CA ASP A 265 2.00 24.23 -27.18
C ASP A 265 1.89 22.71 -27.35
N CYS A 266 2.97 21.99 -27.10
CA CYS A 266 2.95 20.53 -27.01
C CYS A 266 2.13 20.07 -25.79
N LEU A 267 2.41 20.63 -24.61
CA LEU A 267 1.70 20.27 -23.37
C LEU A 267 0.19 20.54 -23.47
N ALA A 268 -0.19 21.69 -24.03
CA ALA A 268 -1.58 22.10 -24.27
C ALA A 268 -2.38 21.13 -25.16
N SER A 269 -1.69 20.30 -25.93
CA SER A 269 -2.31 19.36 -26.87
C SER A 269 -2.54 17.96 -26.28
N LEU A 270 -2.09 17.71 -25.04
CA LEU A 270 -2.20 16.43 -24.34
C LEU A 270 -3.45 16.39 -23.46
N ASP A 271 -3.89 15.18 -23.11
CA ASP A 271 -5.07 14.96 -22.26
C ASP A 271 -4.73 15.00 -20.76
N LEU A 272 -3.46 14.79 -20.40
CA LEU A 272 -2.95 14.77 -19.02
C LEU A 272 -1.43 15.04 -18.98
N VAL A 273 -0.99 15.96 -18.12
CA VAL A 273 0.45 16.22 -17.88
C VAL A 273 0.79 15.89 -16.43
N VAL A 274 1.64 14.88 -16.26
CA VAL A 274 2.28 14.56 -14.98
C VAL A 274 3.66 15.21 -14.96
N ALA A 275 3.89 16.16 -14.08
CA ALA A 275 5.19 16.82 -13.92
C ALA A 275 6.01 16.13 -12.82
N SER A 276 7.25 15.74 -13.11
CA SER A 276 8.07 14.95 -12.18
C SER A 276 9.53 15.40 -12.13
N VAL A 277 10.17 15.25 -10.96
CA VAL A 277 11.61 15.48 -10.79
C VAL A 277 12.39 14.17 -10.95
N HIS A 278 13.27 14.10 -11.95
CA HIS A 278 14.14 12.93 -12.18
C HIS A 278 15.64 13.21 -12.10
N SER A 279 16.02 14.46 -11.82
CA SER A 279 17.41 14.90 -11.81
C SER A 279 17.64 15.96 -10.74
N SER A 280 18.92 16.24 -10.45
CA SER A 280 19.33 17.28 -9.50
C SER A 280 18.71 17.13 -8.11
N PHE A 281 18.58 15.89 -7.61
CA PHE A 281 18.00 15.57 -6.30
C PHE A 281 18.75 16.17 -5.11
N ALA A 282 19.96 16.71 -5.32
CA ALA A 282 20.82 17.30 -4.29
C ALA A 282 20.69 18.83 -4.19
N GLN A 283 19.72 19.45 -4.88
CA GLN A 283 19.39 20.87 -4.66
C GLN A 283 19.02 21.11 -3.20
N ASP A 284 19.33 22.31 -2.68
CA ASP A 284 18.93 22.66 -1.33
C ASP A 284 17.40 22.81 -1.20
N LYS A 285 16.90 22.84 0.04
CA LYS A 285 15.46 22.86 0.33
C LYS A 285 14.75 24.00 -0.40
N GLN A 286 15.30 25.21 -0.38
CA GLN A 286 14.64 26.37 -0.99
C GLN A 286 14.63 26.23 -2.51
N GLN A 287 15.77 25.87 -3.11
CA GLN A 287 15.86 25.67 -4.56
C GLN A 287 14.89 24.61 -5.08
N MET A 288 14.78 23.47 -4.41
CA MET A 288 13.84 22.42 -4.82
C MET A 288 12.39 22.88 -4.63
N THR A 289 12.09 23.62 -3.56
CA THR A 289 10.75 24.19 -3.33
C THR A 289 10.39 25.16 -4.47
N ASP A 290 11.28 26.10 -4.80
CA ASP A 290 11.05 27.06 -5.90
C ASP A 290 10.91 26.36 -7.26
N ARG A 291 11.69 25.30 -7.49
CA ARG A 291 11.61 24.46 -8.70
C ARG A 291 10.24 23.79 -8.82
N LEU A 292 9.73 23.21 -7.74
CA LEU A 292 8.42 22.55 -7.71
C LEU A 292 7.28 23.57 -7.86
N LEU A 293 7.34 24.70 -7.15
CA LEU A 293 6.33 25.76 -7.27
C LEU A 293 6.24 26.31 -8.69
N ARG A 294 7.38 26.55 -9.35
CA ARG A 294 7.39 27.00 -10.74
C ARG A 294 6.74 25.98 -11.71
N ALA A 295 6.92 24.69 -11.46
CA ALA A 295 6.26 23.65 -12.25
C ALA A 295 4.74 23.61 -11.98
N ILE A 296 4.33 23.74 -10.71
CA ILE A 296 2.92 23.79 -10.30
C ILE A 296 2.21 25.03 -10.89
N ASP A 297 2.91 26.16 -11.03
CA ASP A 297 2.37 27.39 -11.63
C ASP A 297 2.16 27.28 -13.16
N ASN A 298 2.67 26.24 -13.82
CA ASN A 298 2.44 26.05 -15.25
C ASN A 298 0.97 25.62 -15.51
N PRO A 299 0.22 26.34 -16.37
CA PRO A 299 -1.22 26.12 -16.56
C PRO A 299 -1.57 24.77 -17.21
N TRP A 300 -0.58 24.04 -17.71
CA TRP A 300 -0.77 22.74 -18.36
C TRP A 300 -0.46 21.56 -17.45
N VAL A 301 0.04 21.78 -16.23
CA VAL A 301 0.32 20.69 -15.29
C VAL A 301 -0.96 20.28 -14.56
N ASP A 302 -1.28 18.98 -14.63
CA ASP A 302 -2.45 18.40 -13.94
C ASP A 302 -2.06 17.70 -12.64
N ILE A 303 -0.90 17.03 -12.62
CA ILE A 303 -0.45 16.18 -11.52
C ILE A 303 1.04 16.40 -11.24
N LEU A 304 1.41 16.54 -9.97
CA LEU A 304 2.79 16.41 -9.54
C LEU A 304 3.10 14.93 -9.28
N GLY A 305 3.91 14.32 -10.15
CA GLY A 305 4.29 12.91 -10.07
C GLY A 305 5.27 12.64 -8.92
N HIS A 306 5.09 11.50 -8.26
CA HIS A 306 5.90 10.96 -7.14
C HIS A 306 6.74 12.03 -6.39
N PRO A 307 6.09 13.00 -5.69
CA PRO A 307 6.65 14.33 -5.37
C PRO A 307 7.88 14.40 -4.46
N THR A 308 8.33 13.26 -3.94
CA THR A 308 9.50 13.19 -3.05
C THR A 308 10.72 12.60 -3.75
N GLY A 309 10.52 11.98 -4.92
CA GLY A 309 11.54 11.21 -5.64
C GLY A 309 12.16 10.06 -4.85
N ARG A 310 11.59 9.67 -3.70
CA ARG A 310 12.15 8.61 -2.86
C ARG A 310 12.06 7.26 -3.58
N LEU A 311 13.06 6.42 -3.35
CA LEU A 311 13.03 5.00 -3.70
C LEU A 311 13.23 4.22 -2.41
N LEU A 312 12.20 3.49 -1.98
CA LEU A 312 12.25 2.75 -0.73
C LEU A 312 13.49 1.85 -0.70
N LEU A 313 14.22 1.90 0.42
CA LEU A 313 15.46 1.14 0.67
C LEU A 313 16.63 1.48 -0.29
N ARG A 314 16.54 2.55 -1.10
CA ARG A 314 17.58 2.91 -2.08
C ARG A 314 17.94 4.40 -2.10
N ARG A 315 16.95 5.29 -2.08
CA ARG A 315 17.13 6.74 -2.17
C ARG A 315 16.16 7.46 -1.24
N SER A 316 16.71 8.25 -0.32
CA SER A 316 15.93 9.15 0.53
C SER A 316 15.18 10.20 -0.29
N PRO A 317 14.08 10.76 0.22
CA PRO A 317 13.42 11.90 -0.43
C PRO A 317 14.38 13.09 -0.58
N TYR A 318 14.24 13.87 -1.65
CA TYR A 318 14.91 15.18 -1.73
C TYR A 318 14.27 16.18 -0.76
N ALA A 319 15.04 17.20 -0.36
CA ALA A 319 14.57 18.21 0.58
C ALA A 319 13.72 19.27 -0.14
N PHE A 320 12.48 19.48 0.30
CA PHE A 320 11.61 20.58 -0.12
C PHE A 320 10.59 20.90 0.99
N ASP A 321 9.84 22.00 0.86
CA ASP A 321 8.74 22.31 1.77
C ASP A 321 7.41 21.73 1.28
N LEU A 322 6.78 20.90 2.12
CA LEU A 322 5.50 20.25 1.81
C LEU A 322 4.31 20.96 2.48
N GLU A 323 4.57 21.75 3.53
CA GLU A 323 3.58 22.56 4.25
C GLU A 323 3.45 23.96 3.64
#